data_AF-A0A644T8U9-F1
#
_entry.id   AF-A0A644T8U9-F1
#
_cell.length_a   1.000
_cell.length_b   1.000
_cell.length_c   1.000
_cell.angle_alpha   90.00
_cell.angle_beta   90.00
_cell.angle_gamma   90.00
#
_symmetry.space_group_name_H-M   'P 1'
#
loop_
_entity.id
_entity.type
_entity.pdbx_description
1 polymer ?
#
loop_
_entity_poly.entity_id
_entity_poly.type
_entity_poly.pdbx_seq_one_letter_code
_entity_poly.pdbx_strand_id
1 'polypeptide(L)'
;MYKLIIGNIRVTVSDDSITREQAATAARQAISTAHQQGKFLSLIEINTDDAGIQVTTTEKTGCRAARKTLKQSMLDDMYATLKEKMYPTNLFTNKDVWYDGDTGQEWHGSEVDNVKDELMAKLEEWMKTV
;
A
#
# COMPACT_ATOMS: atom_id res chain seq x y z
N MET A 1 -8.61 2.06 -37.86
CA MET A 1 -7.70 1.91 -36.72
C MET A 1 -7.43 3.27 -36.07
N TYR A 2 -7.70 3.41 -34.77
CA TYR A 2 -7.35 4.62 -34.02
C TYR A 2 -6.85 4.32 -32.60
N LYS A 3 -6.15 5.29 -32.01
CA LYS A 3 -5.58 5.20 -30.66
C LYS A 3 -6.23 6.23 -29.75
N LEU A 4 -6.49 5.84 -28.51
CA LEU A 4 -7.01 6.71 -27.47
C LEU A 4 -6.28 6.46 -26.15
N ILE A 5 -6.27 7.46 -25.28
CA ILE A 5 -5.64 7.39 -23.97
C ILE A 5 -6.71 7.67 -22.92
N ILE A 6 -6.85 6.75 -21.96
CA ILE A 6 -7.74 6.92 -20.82
C ILE A 6 -6.87 6.90 -19.56
N GLY A 7 -6.68 8.08 -18.95
CA GLY A 7 -5.74 8.25 -17.84
C GLY A 7 -4.32 7.90 -18.26
N ASN A 8 -3.74 6.88 -17.62
CA ASN A 8 -2.37 6.39 -17.88
C ASN A 8 -2.32 5.15 -18.78
N ILE A 9 -3.43 4.78 -19.41
CA ILE A 9 -3.59 3.51 -20.14
C ILE A 9 -3.74 3.82 -21.63
N ARG A 10 -2.92 3.18 -22.45
CA ARG A 10 -3.01 3.26 -23.91
C ARG A 10 -4.10 2.31 -24.37
N VAL A 11 -4.97 2.76 -25.26
CA VAL A 11 -6.02 1.94 -25.86
C VAL A 11 -5.86 1.98 -27.37
N THR A 12 -5.74 0.81 -27.97
CA THR A 12 -5.62 0.63 -29.43
C THR A 12 -6.89 -0.02 -29.94
N VAL A 13 -7.55 0.61 -30.90
CA VAL A 13 -8.77 0.11 -31.54
C VAL A 13 -8.44 -0.26 -32.97
N SER A 14 -8.59 -1.55 -33.28
CA SER A 14 -8.18 -2.11 -34.56
C SER A 14 -9.19 -1.84 -35.68
N ASP A 15 -10.48 -1.80 -35.33
CA ASP A 15 -11.58 -1.62 -36.27
C ASP A 15 -12.19 -0.21 -36.20
N ASP A 16 -12.45 0.39 -37.36
CA ASP A 16 -13.13 1.70 -37.49
C ASP A 16 -14.65 1.61 -37.34
N SER A 17 -15.22 0.39 -37.35
CA SER A 17 -16.64 0.17 -37.06
C SER A 17 -17.02 0.51 -35.61
N ILE A 18 -16.05 0.50 -34.69
CA ILE A 18 -16.26 0.76 -33.27
C ILE A 18 -16.25 2.27 -33.01
N THR A 19 -17.38 2.80 -32.54
CA THR A 19 -17.45 4.22 -32.16
C THR A 19 -16.56 4.51 -30.96
N ARG A 20 -16.06 5.75 -30.88
CA ARG A 20 -15.20 6.18 -29.75
C ARG A 20 -15.85 5.96 -28.40
N GLU A 21 -17.17 6.11 -28.31
CA GLU A 21 -17.93 5.92 -27.08
C GLU A 21 -18.03 4.45 -26.67
N GLN A 22 -18.22 3.55 -27.64
CA GLN A 22 -18.22 2.10 -27.39
C GLN A 22 -16.84 1.63 -26.94
N ALA A 23 -15.77 2.07 -27.62
CA ALA A 23 -14.40 1.76 -27.24
C ALA A 23 -14.05 2.31 -25.84
N ALA A 24 -14.50 3.53 -25.52
CA ALA A 24 -14.28 4.12 -24.20
C ALA A 24 -15.02 3.37 -23.08
N THR A 25 -16.25 2.92 -23.34
CA THR A 25 -17.06 2.15 -22.38
C THR A 25 -16.42 0.79 -22.11
N ALA A 26 -16.04 0.06 -23.15
CA ALA A 26 -15.38 -1.24 -23.05
C ALA A 26 -14.03 -1.13 -22.31
N ALA A 27 -13.22 -0.12 -22.64
CA ALA A 27 -11.96 0.15 -21.96
C ALA A 27 -12.17 0.47 -20.48
N ARG A 28 -13.15 1.33 -20.12
CA ARG A 28 -13.45 1.65 -18.71
C ARG A 28 -13.90 0.42 -17.92
N GLN A 29 -14.70 -0.46 -18.53
CA GLN A 29 -15.13 -1.70 -17.89
C GLN A 29 -13.93 -2.63 -17.63
N ALA A 30 -13.05 -2.80 -18.62
CA ALA A 30 -11.83 -3.59 -18.45
C ALA A 30 -10.90 -3.01 -17.36
N ILE A 31 -10.78 -1.68 -17.28
CA ILE A 31 -10.01 -1.00 -16.22
C ILE A 31 -10.62 -1.27 -14.85
N SER A 32 -11.94 -1.17 -14.71
CA SER A 32 -12.64 -1.42 -13.45
C SER A 32 -12.44 -2.86 -12.97
N THR A 33 -12.60 -3.84 -13.86
CA THR A 33 -12.39 -5.27 -13.54
C THR A 33 -10.94 -5.54 -13.14
N ALA A 34 -9.97 -4.97 -13.85
CA ALA A 34 -8.56 -5.11 -13.48
C ALA A 34 -8.25 -4.48 -12.11
N HIS A 35 -8.86 -3.32 -11.81
CA HIS A 35 -8.69 -2.65 -10.52
C HIS A 35 -9.27 -3.48 -9.35
N GLN A 36 -10.42 -4.13 -9.55
CA GLN A 36 -11.00 -5.04 -8.55
C GLN A 36 -10.06 -6.22 -8.25
N GLN A 37 -9.26 -6.65 -9.23
CA GLN A 37 -8.25 -7.69 -9.06
C GLN A 37 -6.88 -7.16 -8.60
N GLY A 38 -6.76 -5.85 -8.32
CA GLY A 38 -5.50 -5.22 -7.92
C GLY A 38 -4.45 -5.11 -9.03
N LYS A 39 -4.84 -5.31 -10.29
CA LYS A 39 -3.97 -5.29 -11.46
C LYS A 39 -3.97 -3.90 -12.08
N PHE A 40 -2.79 -3.45 -12.51
CA PHE A 40 -2.63 -2.19 -13.25
C PHE A 40 -2.43 -2.52 -14.72
N LEU A 41 -3.25 -1.95 -15.60
CA LEU A 41 -3.11 -2.14 -17.05
C LEU A 41 -2.20 -1.06 -17.65
N SER A 42 -1.46 -1.42 -18.71
CA SER A 42 -0.68 -0.47 -19.53
C SER A 42 -1.26 -0.29 -20.93
N LEU A 43 -1.83 -1.35 -21.50
CA LEU A 43 -2.37 -1.38 -22.85
C LEU A 43 -3.69 -2.15 -22.87
N ILE A 44 -4.67 -1.64 -23.61
CA ILE A 44 -5.92 -2.31 -23.92
C ILE A 44 -6.06 -2.34 -25.44
N GLU A 45 -6.25 -3.52 -26.01
CA GLU A 45 -6.49 -3.72 -27.43
C GLU A 45 -7.94 -4.14 -27.62
N ILE A 46 -8.66 -3.42 -28.47
CA ILE A 46 -10.08 -3.65 -28.75
C ILE A 46 -10.19 -4.09 -30.21
N ASN A 47 -10.64 -5.33 -30.39
CA ASN A 47 -10.87 -5.97 -31.68
C ASN A 47 -12.34 -6.33 -31.83
N THR A 48 -12.81 -6.41 -33.07
CA THR A 48 -14.08 -7.03 -33.44
C THR A 48 -13.78 -8.43 -33.97
N ASP A 49 -14.47 -9.42 -33.43
CA ASP A 49 -14.51 -10.79 -33.97
C ASP A 49 -15.97 -11.14 -34.31
N ASP A 50 -16.19 -12.27 -34.99
CA ASP A 50 -17.52 -12.70 -35.46
C ASP A 50 -18.54 -12.88 -34.32
N ALA A 51 -18.09 -12.90 -33.05
CA ALA A 51 -18.91 -13.00 -31.83
C ALA A 51 -19.08 -11.67 -31.04
N GLY A 52 -18.47 -10.57 -31.48
CA GLY A 52 -18.59 -9.25 -30.83
C GLY A 52 -17.25 -8.57 -30.49
N ILE A 53 -17.30 -7.60 -29.57
CA ILE A 53 -16.13 -6.80 -29.17
C ILE A 53 -15.24 -7.62 -28.21
N GLN A 54 -14.04 -7.96 -28.66
CA GLN A 54 -13.02 -8.62 -27.85
C GLN A 54 -12.04 -7.58 -27.27
N VAL A 55 -11.77 -7.68 -25.96
CA VAL A 55 -10.86 -6.78 -25.25
C VAL A 55 -9.69 -7.57 -24.69
N THR A 56 -8.50 -7.32 -25.25
CA THR A 56 -7.25 -7.89 -24.77
C THR A 56 -6.55 -6.87 -23.87
N THR A 57 -6.18 -7.27 -22.65
CA THR A 57 -5.53 -6.38 -21.68
C THR A 57 -4.08 -6.79 -21.43
N THR A 58 -3.18 -5.82 -21.42
CA THR A 58 -1.78 -6.01 -21.03
C THR A 58 -1.53 -5.36 -19.68
N GLU A 59 -1.03 -6.15 -18.73
CA GLU A 59 -0.69 -5.67 -17.40
C GLU A 59 0.63 -4.89 -17.39
N LYS A 60 0.68 -3.83 -16.59
CA LYS A 60 1.87 -3.02 -16.37
C LYS A 60 2.82 -3.78 -15.45
N THR A 61 3.86 -4.37 -16.03
CA THR A 61 4.96 -4.99 -15.29
C THR A 61 5.72 -3.94 -14.46
N GLY A 62 6.00 -4.26 -13.19
CA GLY A 62 6.82 -3.43 -12.30
C GLY A 62 6.07 -2.37 -11.49
N CYS A 63 4.74 -2.30 -11.56
CA CYS A 63 3.97 -1.48 -10.64
C CYS A 63 3.94 -2.18 -9.26
N ARG A 64 4.87 -1.81 -8.36
CA ARG A 64 4.74 -2.17 -6.94
C ARG A 64 3.39 -1.63 -6.47
N ALA A 65 2.55 -2.49 -5.89
CA ALA A 65 1.35 -2.04 -5.21
C ALA A 65 1.77 -0.96 -4.20
N ALA A 66 1.37 0.29 -4.45
CA ALA A 66 1.64 1.41 -3.54
C ALA A 66 0.88 1.28 -2.21
N ARG A 67 0.16 0.17 -2.00
CA ARG A 67 -0.61 -0.11 -0.80
C ARG A 67 0.25 -0.91 0.16
N LYS A 68 0.41 -0.39 1.39
CA LYS A 68 0.92 -1.17 2.50
C LYS A 68 0.12 -2.48 2.58
N THR A 69 0.81 -3.59 2.75
CA THR A 69 0.13 -4.85 3.08
C THR A 69 -0.50 -4.72 4.47
N LEU A 70 -1.53 -5.51 4.78
CA LEU A 70 -2.11 -5.55 6.12
C LEU A 70 -1.02 -5.80 7.17
N LYS A 71 -0.11 -6.73 6.87
CA LYS A 71 1.05 -7.03 7.70
C LYS A 71 1.94 -5.80 7.95
N GLN A 72 2.29 -5.06 6.90
CA GLN A 72 3.08 -3.84 7.05
C GLN A 72 2.35 -2.80 7.90
N SER A 73 1.03 -2.63 7.70
CA SER A 73 0.23 -1.72 8.52
C SER A 73 0.28 -2.11 10.00
N MET A 74 0.08 -3.40 10.31
CA MET A 74 0.12 -3.90 11.69
C MET A 74 1.49 -3.69 12.34
N LEU A 75 2.56 -3.96 11.60
CA LEU A 75 3.93 -3.75 12.09
C LEU A 75 4.20 -2.26 12.36
N ASP A 76 3.78 -1.37 11.46
CA ASP A 76 3.93 0.07 11.64
C ASP A 76 3.14 0.57 12.87
N ASP A 77 1.91 0.08 13.07
CA ASP A 77 1.05 0.45 14.21
C ASP A 77 1.62 -0.05 15.55
N MET A 78 2.18 -1.27 15.57
CA MET A 78 2.90 -1.81 16.73
C MET A 78 4.10 -0.94 17.10
N TYR A 79 4.91 -0.56 16.12
CA TYR A 79 6.07 0.30 16.35
C TYR A 79 5.66 1.68 16.88
N ALA A 80 4.63 2.29 16.29
CA ALA A 80 4.12 3.58 16.74
C ALA A 80 3.62 3.52 18.20
N THR A 81 2.87 2.46 18.54
CA THR A 81 2.34 2.25 19.90
C THR A 81 3.46 2.10 20.93
N LEU A 82 4.47 1.29 20.62
CA LEU A 82 5.64 1.11 21.51
C LEU A 82 6.43 2.41 21.68
N LYS A 83 6.63 3.16 20.60
CA LYS A 83 7.32 4.45 20.64
C LYS A 83 6.58 5.47 21.52
N GLU A 84 5.27 5.56 21.41
CA GLU A 84 4.46 6.45 22.26
C GLU A 84 4.54 6.06 23.75
N LYS A 85 4.61 4.76 24.04
CA LYS A 85 4.75 4.27 25.41
C LYS A 85 6.14 4.55 26.00
N MET A 86 7.20 4.34 25.23
CA MET A 86 8.57 4.53 25.70
C MET A 86 8.97 6.02 25.77
N TYR A 87 8.44 6.84 24.85
CA TYR A 87 8.74 8.26 24.74
C TYR A 87 7.46 9.10 24.76
N PRO A 88 6.78 9.19 25.91
CA PRO A 88 5.56 9.97 26.04
C PRO A 88 5.84 11.45 25.76
N THR A 89 5.05 12.04 24.87
CA THR A 89 5.15 13.46 24.48
C THR A 89 4.32 14.39 25.37
N ASN A 90 3.47 13.83 26.25
CA ASN A 90 2.61 14.58 27.14
C ASN A 90 3.42 15.37 28.19
N LEU A 91 3.07 16.64 28.39
CA LEU A 91 3.72 17.58 29.31
C LEU A 91 3.66 17.12 30.78
N PHE A 92 2.66 16.32 31.14
CA PHE A 92 2.44 15.84 32.51
C PHE A 92 3.07 14.47 32.80
N THR A 93 3.76 13.87 31.83
CA THR A 93 4.39 12.56 32.03
C THR A 93 5.86 12.72 32.36
N ASN A 94 6.28 12.08 33.45
CA ASN A 94 7.68 12.08 33.85
C ASN A 94 8.47 11.16 32.91
N LYS A 95 9.23 11.75 31.97
CA LYS A 95 9.86 11.04 30.85
C LYS A 95 11.05 10.19 31.29
N ASP A 96 11.65 10.57 32.42
CA ASP A 96 12.87 9.98 32.95
C ASP A 96 12.58 8.87 33.95
N VAL A 97 11.30 8.49 34.12
CA VAL A 97 10.86 7.50 35.11
C VAL A 97 10.24 6.31 34.43
N TRP A 98 10.74 5.12 34.74
CA TRP A 98 10.06 3.87 34.48
C TRP A 98 9.45 3.37 35.79
N TYR A 99 8.12 3.24 35.82
CA TYR A 99 7.40 2.63 36.93
C TYR A 99 7.05 1.18 36.62
N ASP A 100 7.47 0.25 37.48
CA ASP A 100 7.05 -1.14 37.45
C ASP A 100 5.84 -1.34 38.37
N GLY A 101 4.68 -1.63 37.77
CA GLY A 101 3.43 -1.84 38.51
C GLY A 101 3.39 -3.12 39.32
N ASP A 102 4.21 -4.12 39.00
CA ASP A 102 4.20 -5.42 39.67
C ASP A 102 5.05 -5.38 40.95
N THR A 103 6.19 -4.68 40.92
CA THR A 103 7.08 -4.55 42.07
C THR A 103 6.94 -3.23 42.83
N GLY A 104 6.24 -2.24 42.25
CA GLY A 104 6.14 -0.88 42.78
C GLY A 104 7.47 -0.11 42.70
N GLN A 105 8.44 -0.61 41.92
CA GLN A 105 9.74 0.02 41.78
C GLN A 105 9.71 1.13 40.74
N GLU A 106 10.52 2.15 41.00
CA GLU A 106 10.77 3.25 40.08
C GLU A 106 12.25 3.27 39.70
N TRP A 107 12.52 3.30 38.40
CA TRP A 107 13.86 3.48 37.85
C TRP A 107 13.95 4.83 37.18
N HIS A 108 15.11 5.46 37.29
CA HIS A 108 15.34 6.81 36.80
C HIS A 108 16.70 6.94 36.10
N GLY A 109 16.83 8.00 35.29
CA GLY A 109 18.11 8.43 34.72
C GLY A 109 18.56 7.61 33.51
N SER A 110 19.85 7.70 33.19
CA SER A 110 20.41 7.21 31.92
C SER A 110 20.21 5.72 31.66
N GLU A 111 20.10 4.90 32.71
CA GLU A 111 19.84 3.46 32.55
C GLU A 111 18.46 3.18 31.96
N VAL A 112 17.45 3.99 32.30
CA VAL A 112 16.10 3.87 31.72
C VAL A 112 16.13 4.18 30.23
N ASP A 113 16.86 5.22 29.83
CA ASP A 113 16.99 5.62 28.43
C ASP A 113 17.75 4.56 27.61
N ASN A 114 18.85 4.04 28.16
CA ASN A 114 19.62 2.96 27.52
C ASN A 114 18.75 1.73 27.25
N VAL A 115 17.92 1.31 28.23
CA VAL A 115 17.05 0.15 28.09
C VAL A 115 15.92 0.42 27.09
N LYS A 116 15.35 1.62 27.06
CA LYS A 116 14.35 2.02 26.05
C LYS A 116 14.92 1.93 24.63
N ASP A 117 16.13 2.46 24.43
CA ASP A 117 16.82 2.43 23.14
C ASP A 117 17.15 0.99 22.71
N GLU A 118 17.61 0.14 23.65
CA GLU A 118 17.87 -1.28 23.38
C GLU A 118 16.58 -2.03 22.98
N LEU A 119 15.47 -1.77 23.67
CA LEU A 119 14.17 -2.36 23.36
C LEU A 119 13.68 -1.97 21.96
N MET A 120 13.79 -0.69 21.61
CA MET A 120 13.41 -0.21 20.28
C MET A 120 14.30 -0.83 19.19
N ALA A 121 15.60 -0.94 19.43
CA ALA A 121 16.52 -1.58 18.48
C ALA A 121 16.18 -3.06 18.25
N LYS A 122 15.93 -3.82 19.32
CA LYS A 122 15.52 -5.23 19.22
C LYS A 122 14.17 -5.40 18.51
N LEU A 123 13.23 -4.48 18.74
CA LEU A 123 11.95 -4.46 18.04
C LEU A 123 12.15 -4.27 16.54
N GLU A 124 12.96 -3.29 16.12
CA GLU A 124 13.24 -3.04 14.71
C GLU A 124 13.95 -4.22 14.04
N GLU A 125 14.83 -4.90 14.74
CA GLU A 125 15.48 -6.13 14.25
C GLU A 125 14.45 -7.26 14.08
N TRP A 126 13.61 -7.49 15.09
CA TRP A 126 12.56 -8.50 15.03
C TRP A 126 11.55 -8.24 13.89
N MET A 127 11.14 -6.98 13.69
CA MET A 127 10.23 -6.60 12.61
C MET A 127 10.77 -6.93 11.21
N LYS A 128 12.10 -7.00 11.04
CA LYS A 128 12.72 -7.41 9.76
C LYS A 128 12.66 -8.92 9.54
N THR A 129 12.54 -9.70 10.62
CA THR A 129 12.47 -11.17 10.56
C THR A 129 11.06 -11.68 10.30
N VAL A 130 10.04 -10.89 10.65
CA VAL A 130 8.63 -11.27 10.52
C VAL A 130 8.13 -11.01 9.13
#